data_AF-Q9SB85-F1
#
_entry.id   AF-Q9SB85-F1
#
_cell.length_a   1.000
_cell.length_b   1.000
_cell.length_c   1.000
_cell.angle_alpha   90.00
_cell.angle_beta   90.00
_cell.angle_gamma   90.00
#
_symmetry.space_group_name_H-M   'P 1'
#
loop_
_entity.id
_entity.type
_entity.pdbx_description
1 polymer ?
#
loop_
_entity_poly.entity_id
_entity_poly.type
_entity_poly.pdbx_seq_one_letter_code
_entity_poly.pdbx_strand_id
1 'polypeptide(L)'
;GYYDAGDNVKFGFPMAFTTTLLAWSIIDFGRVMGTEQRNAVKALRWGTDYLLKATAVPGVVFVQVGDPYSDHNCWERPEDMDTRRTVYKIDHNNPGSDVAGETAAALAAASIVFRSRDPAYSRLLLNRAVKVFEFADTHRGAYSSSLKNAVCPFYCDVNGFQDELLWGA
;
A
#
# COMPACT_ATOMS: atom_id res chain seq x y z
N GLY A 1 -5.97 -0.42 7.41
CA GLY A 1 -4.51 -0.55 7.17
C GLY A 1 -3.95 -1.51 8.17
N TYR A 2 -2.94 -2.27 7.78
CA TYR A 2 -2.41 -3.41 8.52
C TYR A 2 -1.08 -3.08 9.20
N TYR A 3 -0.80 -3.74 10.32
CA TYR A 3 0.59 -3.92 10.76
C TYR A 3 1.24 -4.95 9.85
N ASP A 4 2.55 -4.82 9.65
CA ASP A 4 3.26 -5.57 8.62
C ASP A 4 3.47 -7.04 9.00
N ALA A 5 4.02 -7.29 10.19
CA ALA A 5 4.36 -8.63 10.65
C ALA A 5 3.94 -8.84 12.11
N GLY A 6 4.89 -9.22 12.98
CA GLY A 6 4.73 -9.26 14.42
C GLY A 6 5.05 -7.93 15.11
N ASP A 7 5.39 -6.90 14.32
CA ASP A 7 5.68 -5.54 14.74
C ASP A 7 4.42 -4.65 14.61
N ASN A 8 4.52 -3.37 14.97
CA ASN A 8 3.41 -2.41 14.86
C ASN A 8 3.67 -1.29 13.83
N VAL A 9 4.68 -1.48 12.98
CA VAL A 9 4.97 -0.61 11.85
C VAL A 9 3.98 -0.89 10.72
N LYS A 10 3.60 0.16 10.00
CA LYS A 10 2.78 0.07 8.81
C LYS A 10 3.65 0.37 7.60
N PHE A 11 4.32 -0.65 7.06
CA PHE A 11 5.08 -0.53 5.82
C PHE A 11 4.14 -0.52 4.62
N GLY A 12 4.16 0.57 3.85
CA GLY A 12 3.22 0.80 2.76
C GLY A 12 3.46 -0.11 1.56
N PHE A 13 4.73 -0.40 1.24
CA PHE A 13 5.08 -1.20 0.07
C PHE A 13 4.59 -2.65 0.15
N PRO A 14 4.96 -3.45 1.16
CA PRO A 14 4.43 -4.82 1.32
C PRO A 14 2.91 -4.86 1.56
N MET A 15 2.34 -3.84 2.22
CA MET A 15 0.89 -3.75 2.41
C MET A 15 0.14 -3.52 1.09
N ALA A 16 0.67 -2.67 0.21
CA ALA A 16 0.12 -2.45 -1.12
C ALA A 16 0.19 -3.75 -1.93
N PHE A 17 1.35 -4.41 -1.96
CA PHE A 17 1.53 -5.69 -2.66
C PHE A 17 0.56 -6.78 -2.17
N THR A 18 0.42 -6.93 -0.85
CA THR A 18 -0.54 -7.87 -0.24
C THR A 18 -1.98 -7.53 -0.63
N THR A 19 -2.31 -6.23 -0.71
CA THR A 19 -3.63 -5.76 -1.13
C THR A 19 -3.88 -6.11 -2.61
N THR A 20 -2.89 -5.92 -3.48
CA THR A 20 -2.97 -6.29 -4.91
C THR A 20 -3.16 -7.79 -5.09
N LEU A 21 -2.34 -8.63 -4.44
CA LEU A 21 -2.46 -10.09 -4.54
C LEU A 21 -3.77 -10.61 -3.97
N LEU A 22 -4.29 -10.02 -2.88
CA LEU A 22 -5.60 -10.38 -2.36
C LEU A 22 -6.72 -10.01 -3.35
N ALA A 23 -6.64 -8.83 -3.98
CA ALA A 23 -7.58 -8.42 -5.02
C ALA A 23 -7.54 -9.40 -6.20
N TRP A 24 -6.35 -9.71 -6.72
CA TRP A 24 -6.15 -10.67 -7.80
C TRP A 24 -6.72 -12.04 -7.45
N SER A 25 -6.45 -12.53 -6.24
CA SER A 25 -6.99 -13.80 -5.76
C SER A 25 -8.52 -13.82 -5.78
N ILE A 26 -9.16 -12.72 -5.37
CA ILE A 26 -10.63 -12.62 -5.39
C ILE A 26 -11.18 -12.53 -6.82
N ILE A 27 -10.46 -11.88 -7.74
CA ILE A 27 -10.85 -11.77 -9.16
C ILE A 27 -10.87 -13.15 -9.80
N ASP A 28 -9.77 -13.90 -9.70
CA ASP A 28 -9.60 -15.16 -10.42
C ASP A 28 -10.24 -16.35 -9.70
N PHE A 29 -10.09 -16.40 -8.37
CA PHE A 29 -10.48 -17.57 -7.58
C PHE A 29 -11.68 -17.31 -6.67
N GLY A 30 -12.30 -16.13 -6.74
CA GLY A 30 -13.42 -15.77 -5.86
C GLY A 30 -14.60 -16.75 -5.86
N ARG A 31 -14.83 -17.47 -6.97
CA ARG A 31 -15.91 -18.46 -7.08
C ARG A 31 -15.65 -19.74 -6.27
N VAL A 32 -14.39 -20.11 -6.05
CA VAL A 32 -14.00 -21.31 -5.30
C VAL A 32 -13.69 -21.02 -3.82
N MET A 33 -13.70 -19.75 -3.41
CA MET A 33 -13.50 -19.34 -2.01
C MET A 33 -14.70 -19.64 -1.08
N GLY A 34 -15.86 -20.03 -1.63
CA GLY A 34 -17.05 -20.34 -0.84
C GLY A 34 -17.49 -19.18 0.06
N THR A 35 -17.74 -19.47 1.35
CA THR A 35 -18.16 -18.48 2.33
C THR A 35 -17.07 -17.44 2.66
N GLU A 36 -15.80 -17.82 2.50
CA GLU A 36 -14.66 -16.95 2.85
C GLU A 36 -14.48 -15.80 1.87
N GLN A 37 -15.09 -15.85 0.68
CA GLN A 37 -15.06 -14.73 -0.25
C GLN A 37 -15.55 -13.43 0.40
N ARG A 38 -16.54 -13.52 1.30
CA ARG A 38 -17.06 -12.34 2.02
C ARG A 38 -16.02 -11.75 2.98
N ASN A 39 -15.26 -12.58 3.66
CA ASN A 39 -14.19 -12.15 4.56
C ASN A 39 -12.99 -11.60 3.78
N ALA A 40 -12.62 -12.24 2.67
CA ALA A 40 -11.59 -11.76 1.75
C ALA A 40 -11.91 -10.36 1.20
N VAL A 41 -13.16 -10.11 0.78
CA VAL A 41 -13.60 -8.79 0.30
C VAL A 41 -13.58 -7.74 1.43
N LYS A 42 -13.93 -8.12 2.67
CA LYS A 42 -13.83 -7.21 3.83
C LYS A 42 -12.37 -6.85 4.13
N ALA A 43 -11.47 -7.84 4.10
CA ALA A 43 -10.03 -7.63 4.28
C ALA A 43 -9.47 -6.71 3.19
N LEU A 44 -9.84 -6.95 1.92
CA LEU A 44 -9.45 -6.09 0.81
C LEU A 44 -9.91 -4.64 1.02
N ARG A 45 -11.15 -4.43 1.51
CA ARG A 45 -11.65 -3.09 1.84
C ARG A 45 -10.81 -2.42 2.94
N TRP A 46 -10.39 -3.15 3.96
CA TRP A 46 -9.58 -2.59 5.05
C TRP A 46 -8.20 -2.09 4.58
N GLY A 47 -7.58 -2.79 3.63
CA GLY A 47 -6.35 -2.38 2.96
C GLY A 47 -6.58 -1.12 2.12
N THR A 48 -7.56 -1.18 1.21
CA THR A 48 -7.85 -0.08 0.28
C THR A 48 -8.36 1.20 0.95
N ASP A 49 -9.14 1.12 2.03
CA ASP A 49 -9.53 2.29 2.84
C ASP A 49 -8.32 3.01 3.43
N TYR A 50 -7.26 2.28 3.78
CA TYR A 50 -6.02 2.89 4.25
C TYR A 50 -5.20 3.47 3.10
N LEU A 51 -5.07 2.77 1.96
CA LEU A 51 -4.36 3.29 0.79
C LEU A 51 -5.03 4.57 0.24
N LEU A 52 -6.36 4.65 0.28
CA LEU A 52 -7.11 5.88 -0.04
C LEU A 52 -6.81 7.03 0.94
N LYS A 53 -6.54 6.76 2.22
CA LYS A 53 -6.10 7.80 3.16
C LYS A 53 -4.65 8.19 2.90
N ALA A 54 -3.78 7.21 2.66
CA ALA A 54 -2.36 7.40 2.40
C ALA A 54 -2.06 8.18 1.11
N THR A 55 -3.02 8.25 0.18
CA THR A 55 -2.90 8.96 -1.09
C THR A 55 -3.88 10.13 -1.23
N ALA A 56 -4.46 10.59 -0.11
CA ALA A 56 -5.52 11.60 -0.11
C ALA A 56 -5.06 12.99 -0.53
N VAL A 57 -3.77 13.31 -0.33
CA VAL A 57 -3.16 14.59 -0.69
C VAL A 57 -2.55 14.46 -2.09
N PRO A 58 -2.97 15.28 -3.07
CA PRO A 58 -2.40 15.22 -4.42
C PRO A 58 -0.87 15.40 -4.43
N GLY A 59 -0.17 14.56 -5.20
CA GLY A 59 1.29 14.60 -5.32
C GLY A 59 2.06 14.12 -4.09
N VAL A 60 1.37 13.51 -3.11
CA VAL A 60 1.98 12.96 -1.89
C VAL A 60 1.44 11.54 -1.66
N VAL A 61 2.34 10.60 -1.38
CA VAL A 61 1.98 9.25 -0.93
C VAL A 61 2.63 9.01 0.43
N PHE A 62 1.83 8.69 1.44
CA PHE A 62 2.31 8.28 2.76
C PHE A 62 2.65 6.80 2.74
N VAL A 63 3.92 6.48 2.96
CA VAL A 63 4.48 5.14 2.68
C VAL A 63 4.87 4.37 3.93
N GLN A 64 4.95 5.03 5.09
CA GLN A 64 5.24 4.34 6.35
C GLN A 64 4.68 5.10 7.55
N VAL A 65 4.19 4.36 8.55
CA VAL A 65 3.84 4.90 9.87
C VAL A 65 4.46 4.02 10.95
N GLY A 66 5.35 4.60 11.75
CA GLY A 66 6.17 3.88 12.73
C GLY A 66 7.65 4.09 12.45
N ASP A 67 8.42 4.41 13.49
CA ASP A 67 9.86 4.27 13.48
C ASP A 67 10.22 2.81 13.80
N PRO A 68 10.81 2.05 12.86
CA PRO A 68 10.95 0.61 13.04
C PRO A 68 11.95 0.24 14.12
N TYR A 69 12.99 1.05 14.34
CA TYR A 69 13.95 0.79 15.41
C TYR A 69 13.31 1.00 16.78
N SER A 70 12.55 2.07 16.98
CA SER A 70 11.80 2.29 18.22
C SER A 70 10.76 1.19 18.45
N ASP A 71 10.03 0.80 17.41
CA ASP A 71 8.98 -0.23 17.45
C ASP A 71 9.56 -1.60 17.81
N HIS A 72 10.62 -2.03 17.11
CA HIS A 72 11.21 -3.36 17.29
C HIS A 72 12.02 -3.52 18.58
N ASN A 73 12.41 -2.42 19.23
CA ASN A 73 13.01 -2.44 20.56
C ASN A 73 11.99 -2.59 21.69
N CYS A 74 10.69 -2.58 21.39
CA CYS A 74 9.62 -2.72 22.37
C CYS A 74 8.75 -3.95 22.04
N TRP A 75 8.59 -4.85 23.02
CA TRP A 75 7.63 -5.95 22.91
C TRP A 75 6.36 -5.59 23.68
N GLU A 76 5.36 -5.09 22.99
CA GLU A 76 4.12 -4.60 23.57
C GLU A 76 2.90 -4.93 22.73
N ARG A 77 1.72 -4.86 23.36
CA ARG A 77 0.46 -4.97 22.61
C ARG A 77 0.26 -3.70 21.77
N PRO A 78 -0.23 -3.80 20.52
CA PRO A 78 -0.50 -2.63 19.70
C PRO A 78 -1.46 -1.62 20.35
N GLU A 79 -2.33 -2.07 21.25
CA GLU A 79 -3.26 -1.21 21.99
C GLU A 79 -2.59 -0.34 23.07
N ASP A 80 -1.38 -0.71 23.50
CA ASP A 80 -0.65 -0.05 24.59
C ASP A 80 0.55 0.79 24.10
N MET A 81 0.77 0.89 22.77
CA MET A 81 1.96 1.51 22.20
C MET A 81 2.26 2.92 22.70
N ASP A 82 3.49 3.10 23.18
CA ASP A 82 4.06 4.41 23.49
C ASP A 82 5.27 4.78 22.60
N THR A 83 5.67 3.87 21.71
CA THR A 83 6.75 4.07 20.73
C THR A 83 6.45 5.18 19.71
N ARG A 84 7.51 5.76 19.14
CA ARG A 84 7.37 6.88 18.21
C ARG A 84 6.75 6.42 16.87
N ARG A 85 5.57 6.95 16.55
CA ARG A 85 4.84 6.65 15.29
C ARG A 85 5.04 7.70 14.19
N THR A 86 6.30 7.94 13.81
CA THR A 86 6.64 8.89 12.73
C THR A 86 5.95 8.52 11.42
N VAL A 87 5.49 9.52 10.67
CA VAL A 87 4.86 9.34 9.36
C VAL A 87 5.86 9.75 8.27
N TYR A 88 6.11 8.84 7.33
CA TYR A 88 6.99 9.06 6.19
C TYR A 88 6.19 9.12 4.89
N LYS A 89 6.68 9.93 3.94
CA LYS A 89 6.03 10.16 2.66
C LYS A 89 7.04 10.27 1.53
N ILE A 90 6.54 10.07 0.31
CA ILE A 90 7.18 10.45 -0.94
C ILE A 90 6.40 11.58 -1.60
N ASP A 91 7.11 12.40 -2.37
CA ASP A 91 6.57 13.51 -3.16
C ASP A 91 7.49 13.81 -4.35
N HIS A 92 7.22 14.87 -5.12
CA HIS A 92 8.00 15.21 -6.31
C HIS A 92 9.50 15.47 -6.04
N ASN A 93 9.88 15.88 -4.82
CA ASN A 93 11.29 16.09 -4.45
C ASN A 93 11.95 14.79 -3.97
N ASN A 94 11.15 13.87 -3.45
CA ASN A 94 11.58 12.58 -2.90
C ASN A 94 10.71 11.48 -3.51
N PRO A 95 10.95 11.10 -4.78
CA PRO A 95 10.10 10.16 -5.51
C PRO A 95 10.18 8.73 -4.93
N GLY A 96 9.22 7.91 -5.35
CA GLY A 96 9.08 6.50 -4.96
C GLY A 96 8.12 5.76 -5.89
N SER A 97 8.56 5.52 -7.12
CA SER A 97 7.80 4.88 -8.20
C SER A 97 7.43 3.44 -7.91
N ASP A 98 8.27 2.74 -7.17
CA ASP A 98 8.05 1.38 -6.66
C ASP A 98 6.78 1.33 -5.81
N VAL A 99 6.82 1.91 -4.61
CA VAL A 99 5.70 1.89 -3.66
C VAL A 99 4.47 2.64 -4.19
N ALA A 100 4.64 3.69 -5.00
CA ALA A 100 3.51 4.36 -5.65
C ALA A 100 2.88 3.50 -6.74
N GLY A 101 3.68 2.85 -7.59
CA GLY A 101 3.23 1.92 -8.63
C GLY A 101 2.45 0.76 -8.03
N GLU A 102 2.99 0.13 -6.98
CA GLU A 102 2.29 -0.96 -6.28
C GLU A 102 1.02 -0.47 -5.57
N THR A 103 1.03 0.73 -4.99
CA THR A 103 -0.20 1.33 -4.41
C THR A 103 -1.26 1.57 -5.48
N ALA A 104 -0.86 2.00 -6.68
CA ALA A 104 -1.77 2.16 -7.80
C ALA A 104 -2.33 0.80 -8.26
N ALA A 105 -1.48 -0.22 -8.40
CA ALA A 105 -1.88 -1.59 -8.74
C ALA A 105 -2.92 -2.13 -7.75
N ALA A 106 -2.69 -1.95 -6.43
CA ALA A 106 -3.60 -2.38 -5.38
C ALA A 106 -4.99 -1.74 -5.51
N LEU A 107 -5.04 -0.43 -5.72
CA LEU A 107 -6.29 0.32 -5.88
C LEU A 107 -7.00 -0.04 -7.18
N ALA A 108 -6.26 -0.20 -8.29
CA ALA A 108 -6.80 -0.59 -9.59
C ALA A 108 -7.39 -2.00 -9.55
N ALA A 109 -6.65 -2.99 -9.05
CA ALA A 109 -7.12 -4.36 -8.93
C ALA A 109 -8.36 -4.45 -8.02
N ALA A 110 -8.33 -3.77 -6.87
CA ALA A 110 -9.49 -3.75 -5.98
C ALA A 110 -10.73 -3.09 -6.62
N SER A 111 -10.55 -2.09 -7.48
CA SER A 111 -11.66 -1.47 -8.21
C SER A 111 -12.45 -2.49 -9.05
N ILE A 112 -11.79 -3.52 -9.59
CA ILE A 112 -12.42 -4.62 -10.33
C ILE A 112 -13.29 -5.46 -9.38
N VAL A 113 -12.75 -5.84 -8.21
CA VAL A 113 -13.49 -6.61 -7.20
C VAL A 113 -14.76 -5.88 -6.77
N PHE A 114 -14.68 -4.57 -6.56
CA PHE A 114 -15.82 -3.77 -6.10
C PHE A 114 -16.76 -3.31 -7.22
N ARG A 115 -16.45 -3.53 -8.50
CA ARG A 115 -17.21 -2.96 -9.64
C ARG A 115 -18.72 -3.20 -9.56
N SER A 116 -19.15 -4.42 -9.24
CA SER A 116 -20.57 -4.77 -9.08
C SER A 116 -21.06 -4.76 -7.62
N ARG A 117 -20.13 -4.79 -6.65
CA ARG A 117 -20.44 -4.90 -5.22
C ARG A 117 -20.69 -3.53 -4.57
N ASP A 118 -19.93 -2.53 -5.01
CA ASP A 118 -20.01 -1.13 -4.59
C ASP A 118 -19.47 -0.24 -5.73
N PRO A 119 -20.32 0.13 -6.70
CA PRO A 119 -19.88 0.87 -7.88
C PRO A 119 -19.32 2.26 -7.56
N ALA A 120 -19.77 2.90 -6.47
CA ALA A 120 -19.26 4.20 -6.06
C ALA A 120 -17.84 4.09 -5.53
N TYR A 121 -17.60 3.12 -4.65
CA TYR A 121 -16.26 2.84 -4.12
C TYR A 121 -15.31 2.36 -5.22
N SER A 122 -15.76 1.50 -6.14
CA SER A 122 -14.98 1.07 -7.31
C SER A 122 -14.46 2.26 -8.14
N ARG A 123 -15.33 3.24 -8.46
CA ARG A 123 -14.90 4.45 -9.16
C ARG A 123 -13.92 5.30 -8.36
N LEU A 124 -14.12 5.41 -7.05
CA LEU A 124 -13.19 6.13 -6.16
C LEU A 124 -11.79 5.49 -6.19
N LEU A 125 -11.72 4.16 -6.08
CA LEU A 125 -10.47 3.42 -6.13
C LEU A 125 -9.76 3.61 -7.47
N LEU A 126 -10.47 3.42 -8.59
CA LEU A 126 -9.89 3.55 -9.93
C LEU A 126 -9.38 4.98 -10.19
N ASN A 127 -10.19 5.99 -9.85
CA ASN A 127 -9.78 7.39 -10.01
C ASN A 127 -8.56 7.74 -9.16
N ARG A 128 -8.40 7.11 -7.97
CA ARG A 128 -7.20 7.29 -7.17
C ARG A 128 -6.00 6.55 -7.77
N ALA A 129 -6.19 5.32 -8.22
CA ALA A 129 -5.15 4.51 -8.83
C ALA A 129 -4.48 5.24 -10.00
N VAL A 130 -5.27 5.81 -10.92
CA VAL A 130 -4.77 6.58 -12.06
C VAL A 130 -3.87 7.73 -11.61
N LYS A 131 -4.32 8.55 -10.65
CA LYS A 131 -3.52 9.70 -10.16
C LYS A 131 -2.23 9.28 -9.47
N VAL A 132 -2.26 8.16 -8.74
CA VAL A 132 -1.07 7.64 -8.04
C VAL A 132 -0.09 7.04 -9.05
N PHE A 133 -0.57 6.35 -10.08
CA PHE A 133 0.25 5.83 -11.16
C PHE A 133 0.89 6.96 -12.00
N GLU A 134 0.11 7.99 -12.35
CA GLU A 134 0.62 9.18 -13.02
C GLU A 134 1.77 9.82 -12.22
N PHE A 135 1.62 9.93 -10.89
CA PHE A 135 2.71 10.38 -10.02
C PHE A 135 3.94 9.46 -10.09
N ALA A 136 3.73 8.13 -9.99
CA ALA A 136 4.80 7.14 -10.03
C ALA A 136 5.60 7.18 -11.33
N ASP A 137 4.93 7.31 -12.48
CA ASP A 137 5.56 7.33 -13.80
C ASP A 137 6.22 8.68 -14.12
N THR A 138 5.63 9.79 -13.65
CA THR A 138 6.16 11.15 -13.87
C THR A 138 7.39 11.43 -13.00
N HIS A 139 7.36 11.04 -11.73
CA HIS A 139 8.42 11.31 -10.76
C HIS A 139 9.18 10.03 -10.44
N ARG A 140 10.14 9.69 -11.31
CA ARG A 140 10.84 8.41 -11.26
C ARG A 140 11.92 8.33 -10.18
N GLY A 141 11.87 7.28 -9.37
CA GLY A 141 12.93 6.97 -8.40
C GLY A 141 12.48 5.91 -7.39
N ALA A 142 13.44 5.21 -6.78
CA ALA A 142 13.16 4.24 -5.73
C ALA A 142 12.87 4.93 -4.40
N TYR A 143 11.82 4.54 -3.67
CA TYR A 143 11.43 5.23 -2.43
C TYR A 143 12.50 5.12 -1.34
N SER A 144 13.27 4.02 -1.36
CA SER A 144 14.38 3.78 -0.45
C SER A 144 15.56 4.74 -0.66
N SER A 145 15.63 5.45 -1.79
CA SER A 145 16.70 6.42 -2.07
C SER A 145 16.65 7.61 -1.11
N SER A 146 15.46 8.15 -0.86
CA SER A 146 15.25 9.28 0.05
C SER A 146 14.91 8.83 1.47
N LEU A 147 14.31 7.64 1.63
CA LEU A 147 13.84 7.13 2.91
C LEU A 147 14.71 6.00 3.49
N LYS A 148 15.95 5.82 3.00
CA LYS A 148 16.84 4.71 3.38
C LYS A 148 16.86 4.44 4.88
N ASN A 149 17.04 5.46 5.71
CA ASN A 149 17.16 5.31 7.16
C ASN A 149 15.87 4.87 7.86
N ALA A 150 14.72 4.99 7.19
CA ALA A 150 13.41 4.63 7.73
C ALA A 150 12.90 3.28 7.19
N VAL A 151 13.23 2.95 5.94
CA VAL A 151 12.68 1.76 5.26
C VAL A 151 13.68 0.61 5.16
N CYS A 152 14.99 0.91 5.16
CA CYS A 152 16.04 -0.09 5.17
C CYS A 152 16.53 -0.36 6.60
N PRO A 153 16.91 -1.61 6.93
CA PRO A 153 17.05 -2.77 6.04
C PRO A 153 15.76 -3.58 5.81
N PHE A 154 14.59 -3.09 6.26
CA PHE A 154 13.35 -3.87 6.31
C PHE A 154 12.76 -4.15 4.91
N TYR A 155 12.41 -3.11 4.16
CA TYR A 155 11.81 -3.21 2.83
C TYR A 155 12.51 -2.30 1.83
N CYS A 156 13.81 -2.49 1.63
CA CYS A 156 14.55 -1.74 0.62
C CYS A 156 14.05 -2.07 -0.78
N ASP A 157 13.98 -1.07 -1.66
CA ASP A 157 14.12 -1.36 -3.09
C ASP A 157 15.54 -1.90 -3.35
N VAL A 158 15.60 -3.06 -3.99
CA VAL A 158 16.83 -3.77 -4.36
C VAL A 158 16.91 -4.10 -5.85
N ASN A 159 15.79 -4.02 -6.58
CA ASN A 159 15.68 -4.44 -7.98
C ASN A 159 15.30 -3.29 -8.93
N GLY A 160 14.96 -2.13 -8.39
CA GLY A 160 14.44 -0.99 -9.14
C GLY A 160 12.92 -0.91 -9.03
N PHE A 161 12.35 0.06 -9.74
CA PHE A 161 10.91 0.36 -9.75
C PHE A 161 10.25 0.03 -11.10
N GLN A 162 11.02 -0.48 -12.06
CA GLN A 162 10.58 -0.69 -13.43
C GLN A 162 9.53 -1.79 -13.52
N ASP A 163 9.65 -2.81 -12.68
CA ASP A 163 8.66 -3.87 -12.52
C ASP A 163 7.35 -3.35 -11.93
N GLU A 164 7.37 -2.47 -10.91
CA GLU A 164 6.13 -1.86 -10.41
C GLU A 164 5.47 -0.92 -11.43
N LEU A 165 6.25 -0.22 -12.26
CA LEU A 165 5.68 0.57 -13.36
C LEU A 165 5.02 -0.31 -14.42
N LEU A 166 5.57 -1.49 -14.72
CA LEU A 166 4.94 -2.45 -15.62
C LEU A 166 3.72 -3.12 -14.97
N TRP A 167 3.83 -3.46 -13.69
CA TRP A 167 2.80 -4.15 -12.91
C TRP A 167 1.56 -3.28 -12.66
N GLY A 168 1.77 -1.98 -12.43
CA GLY A 168 0.69 -1.03 -12.19
C GLY A 168 -0.01 -0.48 -13.44
N ALA A 169 0.59 -0.62 -14.63
CA ALA A 169 0.07 -0.12 -15.91
C ALA A 169 -1.12 -0.94 -16.44
#